data_AF-A0A1I4YXT5-F1
#
_entry.id   AF-A0A1I4YXT5-F1
#
_cell.length_a   1.000
_cell.length_b   1.000
_cell.length_c   1.000
_cell.angle_alpha   90.00
_cell.angle_beta   90.00
_cell.angle_gamma   90.00
#
_symmetry.space_group_name_H-M   'P 1'
#
loop_
_entity.id
_entity.type
_entity.pdbx_description
1 polymer ?
#
loop_
_entity_poly.entity_id
_entity_poly.type
_entity_poly.pdbx_seq_one_letter_code
_entity_poly.pdbx_strand_id
1 'polypeptide(L)'
;MKILPDIEDPYLNEVLYNTSLKDIPGEEWKIIQDFDSYAISNFGRVKSLERWTEFPNGSFRKEYELIKKPSFKKYFNKYLNHSFYRVQCSFSFKGIHYNKSVARLVYYYFVEKFNLKNTSVVISYKDGNSLHLHYKNLQMLSSREKSVMAVERNRVKNRNIEYQKPVSQYTVQGDWVKTFESIYNADKALGLGCRNILYVLQKKSFTAGGFRWFLKDYPPQKEDFLRKTANQALNPDPILNHSLWKKLGKPSIDKDNPPACLNLSLKNLPEEHWKPIPGFEHRYMISDKGRIKRLSGWTSHHNIFYGEEQIMPLNLMGKGDTQYLYIRLNQKEKRTLLMISRLLYYCFAEKFDMNDKTLVIDNHNEMLWDIDLSKLSLCSFSSLVNRKKEHKNRSKEMLLKKG
;
A
#
# COMPACT_ATOMS: atom_id res chain seq x y z
N MET A 1 -29.08 11.51 -1.04
CA MET A 1 -28.78 11.60 0.41
C MET A 1 -29.04 10.24 1.02
N LYS A 2 -28.10 9.65 1.78
CA LYS A 2 -28.32 8.39 2.49
C LYS A 2 -28.86 8.72 3.88
N ILE A 3 -30.17 8.51 4.08
CA ILE A 3 -30.76 8.37 5.42
C ILE A 3 -30.04 7.19 6.07
N LEU A 4 -29.74 7.25 7.38
CA LEU A 4 -29.20 6.12 8.13
C LEU A 4 -30.38 5.21 8.49
N PRO A 5 -30.68 4.14 7.73
CA PRO A 5 -31.93 3.39 7.89
C PRO A 5 -31.88 2.43 9.10
N ASP A 6 -30.67 2.13 9.59
CA ASP A 6 -30.41 1.02 10.49
C ASP A 6 -29.94 1.45 11.90
N ILE A 7 -30.15 2.72 12.28
CA ILE A 7 -29.75 3.23 13.61
C ILE A 7 -30.98 3.66 14.38
N GLU A 8 -31.38 2.84 15.36
CA GLU A 8 -32.40 3.19 16.34
C GLU A 8 -31.78 4.08 17.42
N ASP A 9 -32.03 5.38 17.32
CA ASP A 9 -31.54 6.39 18.26
C ASP A 9 -32.67 7.43 18.50
N PRO A 10 -33.18 7.57 19.74
CA PRO A 10 -34.29 8.48 20.03
C PRO A 10 -33.97 9.93 19.64
N TYR A 11 -32.75 10.39 19.89
CA TYR A 11 -32.33 11.74 19.56
C TYR A 11 -32.30 11.96 18.04
N LEU A 12 -31.81 10.98 17.28
CA LEU A 12 -31.83 11.02 15.83
C LEU A 12 -33.26 11.18 15.29
N ASN A 13 -34.20 10.39 15.80
CA ASN A 13 -35.58 10.36 15.30
C ASN A 13 -36.40 11.59 15.75
N GLU A 14 -36.34 11.95 17.03
CA GLU A 14 -37.17 12.99 17.62
C GLU A 14 -36.63 14.42 17.35
N VAL A 15 -35.32 14.55 17.14
CA VAL A 15 -34.65 15.85 16.97
C VAL A 15 -34.14 16.03 15.55
N LEU A 16 -33.20 15.18 15.11
CA LEU A 16 -32.47 15.43 13.85
C LEU A 16 -33.28 15.12 12.59
N TYR A 17 -34.18 14.13 12.65
CA TYR A 17 -35.12 13.80 11.57
C TYR A 17 -36.44 14.57 11.67
N ASN A 18 -36.70 15.28 12.77
CA ASN A 18 -37.89 16.08 12.94
C ASN A 18 -37.86 17.34 12.04
N THR A 19 -38.66 17.31 10.98
CA THR A 19 -38.80 18.41 10.02
C THR A 19 -39.93 19.40 10.35
N SER A 20 -40.61 19.25 11.48
CA SER A 20 -41.68 20.16 11.92
C SER A 20 -41.15 21.56 12.20
N LEU A 21 -41.86 22.62 11.81
CA LEU A 21 -41.47 23.98 12.19
C LEU A 21 -41.75 24.29 13.68
N LYS A 22 -42.49 23.42 14.37
CA LYS A 22 -42.71 23.56 15.82
C LYS A 22 -41.40 23.34 16.57
N ASP A 23 -41.14 24.23 17.51
CA ASP A 23 -39.98 24.15 18.39
C ASP A 23 -40.16 22.99 19.38
N ILE A 24 -39.05 22.31 19.67
CA ILE A 24 -38.98 21.28 20.71
C ILE A 24 -38.89 22.00 22.07
N PRO A 25 -39.38 21.43 23.19
CA PRO A 25 -39.27 22.08 24.50
C PRO A 25 -37.83 22.50 24.85
N GLY A 26 -37.63 23.78 25.14
CA GLY A 26 -36.32 24.38 25.45
C GLY A 26 -35.43 24.62 24.23
N GLU A 27 -35.97 24.53 23.02
CA GLU A 27 -35.23 24.82 21.79
C GLU A 27 -35.02 26.33 21.60
N GLU A 28 -33.75 26.71 21.42
CA GLU A 28 -33.34 28.09 21.19
C GLU A 28 -32.64 28.18 19.83
N TRP A 29 -32.95 29.22 19.05
CA TRP A 29 -32.42 29.43 17.72
C TRP A 29 -31.46 30.63 17.65
N LYS A 30 -30.35 30.48 16.92
CA LYS A 30 -29.38 31.56 16.63
C LYS A 30 -29.08 31.64 15.15
N ILE A 31 -28.99 32.86 14.60
CA ILE A 31 -28.62 33.10 13.20
C ILE A 31 -27.15 32.72 12.97
N ILE A 32 -26.87 32.08 11.85
CA ILE A 32 -25.53 31.64 11.49
C ILE A 32 -24.83 32.75 10.70
N GLN A 33 -23.77 33.31 11.27
CA GLN A 33 -22.86 34.26 10.61
C GLN A 33 -22.37 33.74 9.25
N ASP A 34 -22.32 34.64 8.26
CA ASP A 34 -22.03 34.40 6.84
C ASP A 34 -23.12 33.61 6.10
N PHE A 35 -24.17 33.18 6.81
CA PHE A 35 -25.28 32.38 6.31
C PHE A 35 -26.60 32.88 6.92
N ASP A 36 -26.83 34.19 6.85
CA ASP A 36 -27.92 34.88 7.57
C ASP A 36 -29.32 34.36 7.24
N SER A 37 -29.46 33.68 6.11
CA SER A 37 -30.65 32.92 5.70
C SER A 37 -30.90 31.63 6.50
N TYR A 38 -30.06 31.33 7.49
CA TYR A 38 -30.11 30.08 8.25
C TYR A 38 -29.94 30.33 9.74
N ALA A 39 -30.69 29.56 10.53
CA ALA A 39 -30.56 29.48 11.97
C ALA A 39 -30.16 28.07 12.42
N ILE A 40 -29.43 27.98 13.53
CA ILE A 40 -29.03 26.74 14.19
C ILE A 40 -29.67 26.71 15.58
N SER A 41 -30.22 25.56 15.97
CA SER A 41 -30.74 25.36 17.32
C SER A 41 -29.73 24.79 18.29
N ASN A 42 -29.95 24.99 19.59
CA ASN A 42 -29.16 24.39 20.67
C ASN A 42 -29.23 22.84 20.68
N PHE A 43 -30.21 22.26 19.99
CA PHE A 43 -30.36 20.82 19.71
C PHE A 43 -29.72 20.38 18.38
N GLY A 44 -29.14 21.30 17.61
CA GLY A 44 -28.50 20.96 16.33
C GLY A 44 -29.45 20.78 15.15
N ARG A 45 -30.69 21.25 15.26
CA ARG A 45 -31.57 21.40 14.09
C ARG A 45 -31.14 22.64 13.31
N VAL A 46 -31.26 22.61 11.99
CA VAL A 46 -30.92 23.74 11.13
C VAL A 46 -32.17 24.20 10.41
N LYS A 47 -32.51 25.48 10.54
CA LYS A 47 -33.67 26.11 9.91
C LYS A 47 -33.19 26.98 8.77
N SER A 48 -33.77 26.81 7.59
CA SER A 48 -33.67 27.75 6.48
C SER A 48 -34.80 28.74 6.65
N LEU A 49 -34.46 30.03 6.78
CA LEU A 49 -35.42 31.10 6.96
C LEU A 49 -36.09 31.46 5.63
N GLU A 50 -37.31 31.98 5.73
CA GLU A 50 -38.03 32.50 4.58
C GLU A 50 -37.25 33.66 3.92
N ARG A 51 -37.11 33.62 2.60
CA ARG A 51 -36.42 34.67 1.83
C ARG A 51 -36.81 34.64 0.36
N TRP A 52 -36.50 35.73 -0.33
CA TRP A 52 -36.49 35.78 -1.79
C TRP A 52 -35.07 35.56 -2.29
N THR A 53 -34.90 34.57 -3.17
CA THR A 53 -33.62 34.28 -3.82
C THR A 53 -33.71 34.72 -5.28
N GLU A 54 -32.81 35.61 -5.69
CA GLU A 54 -32.64 36.02 -7.08
C GLU A 54 -31.72 35.05 -7.82
N PHE A 55 -32.12 34.63 -9.02
CA PHE A 55 -31.32 33.78 -9.90
C PHE A 55 -30.52 34.63 -10.91
N PRO A 56 -29.43 34.10 -11.49
CA PRO A 56 -28.62 34.82 -12.48
C PRO A 56 -29.38 35.31 -13.73
N ASN A 57 -30.56 34.74 -14.00
CA ASN A 57 -31.45 35.13 -15.09
C ASN A 57 -32.44 36.25 -14.70
N GLY A 58 -32.31 36.85 -13.51
CA GLY A 58 -33.19 37.91 -12.98
C GLY A 58 -34.54 37.41 -12.44
N SER A 59 -34.80 36.09 -12.42
CA SER A 59 -36.00 35.54 -11.82
C SER A 59 -35.87 35.43 -10.30
N PHE A 60 -36.98 35.64 -9.59
CA PHE A 60 -37.04 35.50 -8.13
C PHE A 60 -37.79 34.24 -7.73
N ARG A 61 -37.33 33.58 -6.67
CA ARG A 61 -38.06 32.48 -6.03
C ARG A 61 -38.21 32.75 -4.55
N LYS A 62 -39.45 32.69 -4.08
CA LYS A 62 -39.74 32.64 -2.65
C LYS A 62 -39.32 31.26 -2.11
N GLU A 63 -38.37 31.26 -1.20
CA GLU A 63 -38.00 30.10 -0.40
C GLU A 63 -38.71 30.21 0.94
N TYR A 64 -39.59 29.25 1.23
CA TYR A 64 -40.29 29.19 2.51
C TYR A 64 -39.40 28.68 3.64
N GLU A 65 -39.78 29.00 4.86
CA GLU A 65 -39.13 28.48 6.04
C GLU A 65 -39.22 26.95 6.09
N LEU A 66 -38.10 26.28 6.36
CA LEU A 66 -38.05 24.82 6.47
C LEU A 66 -36.92 24.34 7.38
N ILE A 67 -37.13 23.21 8.04
CA ILE A 67 -36.05 22.51 8.75
C ILE A 67 -35.26 21.67 7.75
N LYS A 68 -33.96 21.94 7.67
CA LYS A 68 -33.03 21.27 6.77
C LYS A 68 -32.77 19.86 7.25
N LYS A 69 -32.93 18.89 6.33
CA LYS A 69 -32.51 17.52 6.56
C LYS A 69 -30.97 17.44 6.68
N PRO A 70 -30.43 16.90 7.78
CA PRO A 70 -28.99 16.74 7.93
C PRO A 70 -28.43 15.68 6.98
N SER A 71 -27.13 15.72 6.78
CA SER A 71 -26.33 14.75 6.04
C SER A 71 -25.32 14.08 6.97
N PHE A 72 -24.99 12.82 6.71
CA PHE A 72 -24.10 12.04 7.57
C PHE A 72 -22.85 11.61 6.81
N LYS A 73 -21.69 12.08 7.27
CA LYS A 73 -20.41 11.63 6.75
C LYS A 73 -19.94 10.40 7.53
N LYS A 74 -19.98 9.24 6.87
CA LYS A 74 -19.52 7.96 7.43
C LYS A 74 -17.99 7.89 7.43
N TYR A 75 -17.40 7.41 8.52
CA TYR A 75 -16.00 6.99 8.58
C TYR A 75 -15.87 5.66 9.32
N PHE A 76 -14.96 4.82 8.85
CA PHE A 76 -14.79 3.46 9.35
C PHE A 76 -13.58 3.34 10.26
N ASN A 77 -13.79 2.83 11.47
CA ASN A 77 -12.71 2.52 12.39
C ASN A 77 -12.31 1.04 12.23
N LYS A 78 -11.13 0.81 11.64
CA LYS A 78 -10.58 -0.53 11.41
C LYS A 78 -10.32 -1.32 12.69
N TYR A 79 -10.02 -0.65 13.80
CA TYR A 79 -9.72 -1.33 15.06
C TYR A 79 -10.99 -1.91 15.69
N LEU A 80 -12.05 -1.11 15.73
CA LEU A 80 -13.35 -1.53 16.26
C LEU A 80 -14.19 -2.32 15.25
N ASN A 81 -13.77 -2.40 13.99
CA ASN A 81 -14.58 -2.91 12.87
C ASN A 81 -15.96 -2.20 12.81
N HIS A 82 -16.02 -0.93 13.20
CA HIS A 82 -17.26 -0.20 13.43
C HIS A 82 -17.28 1.12 12.67
N SER A 83 -18.47 1.53 12.21
CA SER A 83 -18.66 2.78 11.48
C SER A 83 -19.17 3.88 12.39
N PHE A 84 -18.63 5.08 12.23
CA PHE A 84 -19.07 6.26 12.94
C PHE A 84 -19.54 7.31 11.95
N TYR A 85 -20.33 8.25 12.43
CA TYR A 85 -20.95 9.27 11.60
C TYR A 85 -20.58 10.67 12.09
N ARG A 86 -20.65 11.64 11.19
CA ARG A 86 -20.55 13.04 11.53
C ARG A 86 -21.71 13.77 10.89
N VAL A 87 -22.50 14.46 11.71
CA VAL A 87 -23.64 15.25 11.25
C VAL A 87 -23.17 16.54 10.59
N GLN A 88 -23.61 16.77 9.37
CA GLN A 88 -23.32 17.95 8.56
C GLN A 88 -24.62 18.50 7.98
N CYS A 89 -24.70 19.81 7.77
CA CYS A 89 -25.81 20.42 7.04
C CYS A 89 -25.27 21.20 5.83
N SER A 90 -26.07 21.24 4.77
CA SER A 90 -25.80 22.02 3.57
C SER A 90 -26.40 23.41 3.69
N PHE A 91 -25.58 24.41 3.38
CA PHE A 91 -25.91 25.83 3.36
C PHE A 91 -25.67 26.35 1.95
N SER A 92 -26.46 27.32 1.50
CA SER A 92 -26.26 28.01 0.23
C SER A 92 -25.96 29.47 0.50
N PHE A 93 -24.88 30.00 -0.08
CA PHE A 93 -24.57 31.43 -0.01
C PHE A 93 -24.04 31.89 -1.37
N LYS A 94 -24.67 32.92 -1.95
CA LYS A 94 -24.35 33.45 -3.29
C LYS A 94 -24.26 32.36 -4.37
N GLY A 95 -25.19 31.39 -4.35
CA GLY A 95 -25.23 30.27 -5.30
C GLY A 95 -24.20 29.16 -5.04
N ILE A 96 -23.32 29.30 -4.05
CA ILE A 96 -22.32 28.29 -3.68
C ILE A 96 -22.83 27.45 -2.51
N HIS A 97 -22.70 26.13 -2.63
CA HIS A 97 -23.08 25.19 -1.58
C HIS A 97 -21.92 24.88 -0.63
N TYR A 98 -22.17 24.99 0.68
CA TYR A 98 -21.23 24.68 1.73
C TYR A 98 -21.77 23.58 2.64
N ASN A 99 -20.95 22.59 2.98
CA ASN A 99 -21.30 21.60 4.00
C ASN A 99 -20.55 21.93 5.30
N LYS A 100 -21.27 22.28 6.37
CA LYS A 100 -20.68 22.60 7.67
C LYS A 100 -21.05 21.54 8.71
N SER A 101 -20.16 21.37 9.69
CA SER A 101 -20.35 20.43 10.80
C SER A 101 -21.35 21.02 11.79
N VAL A 102 -22.47 20.33 12.03
CA VAL A 102 -23.52 20.81 12.92
C VAL A 102 -23.00 20.95 14.36
N ALA A 103 -22.30 19.94 14.88
CA ALA A 103 -21.71 20.00 16.23
C ALA A 103 -20.78 21.21 16.45
N ARG A 104 -20.04 21.65 15.43
CA ARG A 104 -19.17 22.83 15.55
C ARG A 104 -19.97 24.12 15.61
N LEU A 105 -21.06 24.21 14.85
CA LEU A 105 -21.95 25.36 14.88
C LEU A 105 -22.67 25.43 16.23
N VAL A 106 -23.25 24.32 16.71
CA VAL A 106 -23.91 24.28 18.02
C VAL A 106 -22.95 24.71 19.12
N TYR A 107 -21.75 24.14 19.17
CA TYR A 107 -20.75 24.54 20.17
C TYR A 107 -20.39 26.03 20.08
N TYR A 108 -20.14 26.53 18.85
CA TYR A 108 -19.78 27.92 18.63
C TYR A 108 -20.85 28.91 19.11
N TYR A 109 -22.13 28.61 18.88
CA TYR A 109 -23.23 29.51 19.19
C TYR A 109 -23.78 29.36 20.62
N PHE A 110 -23.65 28.19 21.24
CA PHE A 110 -24.29 27.88 22.53
C PHE A 110 -23.32 27.53 23.66
N VAL A 111 -22.02 27.41 23.39
CA VAL A 111 -21.00 27.12 24.42
C VAL A 111 -19.91 28.19 24.43
N GLU A 112 -19.10 28.27 23.37
CA GLU A 112 -17.94 29.17 23.32
C GLU A 112 -17.55 29.49 21.87
N LYS A 113 -17.24 30.76 21.59
CA LYS A 113 -16.79 31.18 20.26
C LYS A 113 -15.33 30.79 20.03
N PHE A 114 -15.04 30.25 18.85
CA PHE A 114 -13.69 29.89 18.41
C PHE A 114 -13.57 30.05 16.88
N ASN A 115 -12.35 30.02 16.34
CA ASN A 115 -12.17 30.12 14.90
C ASN A 115 -12.75 28.87 14.17
N LEU A 116 -13.90 29.02 13.52
CA LEU A 116 -14.57 27.96 12.77
C LEU A 116 -13.75 27.39 11.61
N LYS A 117 -12.77 28.15 11.07
CA LYS A 117 -11.83 27.68 10.03
C LYS A 117 -10.69 26.84 10.61
N ASN A 118 -10.43 26.93 11.91
CA ASN A 118 -9.36 26.17 12.54
C ASN A 118 -9.75 24.68 12.67
N THR A 119 -9.02 23.82 11.95
CA THR A 119 -9.22 22.37 11.93
C THR A 119 -8.61 21.64 13.12
N SER A 120 -7.73 22.30 13.90
CA SER A 120 -7.12 21.71 15.11
C SER A 120 -8.08 21.67 16.30
N VAL A 121 -9.09 22.55 16.31
CA VAL A 121 -10.17 22.53 17.30
C VAL A 121 -11.07 21.34 17.03
N VAL A 122 -11.16 20.42 17.99
CA VAL A 122 -11.99 19.22 17.88
C VAL A 122 -13.14 19.32 18.86
N ILE A 123 -14.37 19.22 18.34
CA ILE A 123 -15.57 19.09 19.17
C ILE A 123 -15.85 17.59 19.34
N SER A 124 -15.95 17.17 20.59
CA SER A 124 -16.26 15.80 21.01
C SER A 124 -17.61 15.75 21.72
N TYR A 125 -18.07 14.53 21.97
CA TYR A 125 -19.37 14.20 22.55
C TYR A 125 -19.10 13.53 23.90
N LYS A 126 -19.71 14.03 24.99
CA LYS A 126 -19.48 13.55 26.36
C LYS A 126 -19.94 12.10 26.52
N ASP A 127 -21.12 11.79 26.02
CA ASP A 127 -21.68 10.42 25.95
C ASP A 127 -20.99 9.51 24.91
N GLY A 128 -20.15 10.06 24.05
CA GLY A 128 -19.48 9.32 22.98
C GLY A 128 -20.33 9.07 21.73
N ASN A 129 -21.59 9.52 21.68
CA ASN A 129 -22.47 9.39 20.53
C ASN A 129 -22.41 10.66 19.66
N SER A 130 -21.95 10.50 18.41
CA SER A 130 -21.81 11.61 17.46
C SER A 130 -23.12 12.19 16.92
N LEU A 131 -24.25 11.53 17.21
CA LEU A 131 -25.59 11.97 16.80
C LEU A 131 -26.24 12.90 17.84
N HIS A 132 -25.78 12.86 19.10
CA HIS A 132 -26.33 13.68 20.17
C HIS A 132 -25.70 15.08 20.16
N LEU A 133 -26.37 16.02 19.49
CA LEU A 133 -25.83 17.34 19.17
C LEU A 133 -26.18 18.44 20.19
N HIS A 134 -26.93 18.12 21.25
CA HIS A 134 -27.35 19.11 22.23
C HIS A 134 -26.12 19.76 22.87
N TYR A 135 -26.11 21.09 22.99
CA TYR A 135 -24.93 21.85 23.38
C TYR A 135 -24.28 21.37 24.68
N LYS A 136 -25.08 20.93 25.68
CA LYS A 136 -24.57 20.39 26.96
C LYS A 136 -23.76 19.10 26.80
N ASN A 137 -24.02 18.31 25.75
CA ASN A 137 -23.28 17.08 25.42
C ASN A 137 -21.96 17.36 24.67
N LEU A 138 -21.76 18.58 24.18
CA LEU A 138 -20.58 18.92 23.40
C LEU A 138 -19.44 19.45 24.30
N GLN A 139 -18.21 19.13 23.93
CA GLN A 139 -17.01 19.68 24.58
C GLN A 139 -15.91 19.94 23.55
N MET A 140 -15.15 21.02 23.74
CA MET A 140 -13.95 21.29 22.98
C MET A 140 -12.76 20.52 23.57
N LEU A 141 -11.96 19.89 22.71
CA LEU A 141 -10.76 19.17 23.09
C LEU A 141 -9.57 19.63 22.26
N SER A 142 -8.41 19.63 22.90
CA SER A 142 -7.12 19.65 22.24
C SER A 142 -6.85 18.33 21.49
N SER A 143 -5.86 18.34 20.60
CA SER A 143 -5.43 17.14 19.89
C SER A 143 -4.84 16.06 20.82
N ARG A 144 -4.26 16.47 21.95
CA ARG A 144 -3.72 15.56 22.97
C ARG A 144 -4.84 14.86 23.72
N GLU A 145 -5.81 15.61 24.25
CA GLU A 145 -6.95 15.06 24.98
C GLU A 145 -7.78 14.12 24.10
N LYS A 146 -8.00 14.48 22.83
CA LYS A 146 -8.65 13.59 21.86
C LYS A 146 -7.94 12.25 21.73
N SER A 147 -6.61 12.27 21.66
CA SER A 147 -5.81 11.04 21.55
C SER A 147 -5.94 10.19 22.81
N VAL A 148 -5.90 10.81 23.99
CA VAL A 148 -6.09 10.14 25.28
C VAL A 148 -7.49 9.52 25.37
N MET A 149 -8.54 10.30 25.11
CA MET A 149 -9.92 9.80 25.12
C MET A 149 -10.16 8.68 24.11
N ALA A 150 -9.48 8.69 22.96
CA ALA A 150 -9.57 7.60 22.00
C ALA A 150 -9.00 6.29 22.55
N VAL A 151 -7.95 6.35 23.37
CA VAL A 151 -7.39 5.18 24.06
C VAL A 151 -8.32 4.73 25.19
N GLU A 152 -8.79 5.66 26.03
CA GLU A 152 -9.70 5.38 27.16
C GLU A 152 -11.01 4.73 26.69
N ARG A 153 -11.60 5.23 25.59
CA ARG A 153 -12.80 4.68 24.97
C ARG A 153 -12.54 3.44 24.11
N ASN A 154 -11.34 2.87 24.18
CA ASN A 154 -10.89 1.72 23.40
C ASN A 154 -11.13 1.87 21.88
N ARG A 155 -11.03 3.09 21.34
CA ARG A 155 -11.22 3.38 19.90
C ARG A 155 -9.95 3.22 19.08
N VAL A 156 -8.80 3.07 19.73
CA VAL A 156 -7.50 2.83 19.10
C VAL A 156 -6.73 1.77 19.88
N LYS A 157 -5.86 1.02 19.19
CA LYS A 157 -4.96 0.07 19.85
C LYS A 157 -4.03 0.80 20.82
N ASN A 158 -4.05 0.38 22.08
CA ASN A 158 -3.09 0.85 23.06
C ASN A 158 -1.75 0.13 22.85
N ARG A 159 -0.81 0.82 22.22
CA ARG A 159 0.53 0.27 21.93
C ARG A 159 1.34 0.00 23.19
N ASN A 160 1.11 0.73 24.28
CA ASN A 160 1.83 0.50 25.53
C ASN A 160 1.55 -0.90 26.09
N ILE A 161 0.31 -1.38 25.98
CA ILE A 161 -0.05 -2.75 26.37
C ILE A 161 0.69 -3.76 25.48
N GLU A 162 0.77 -3.53 24.17
CA GLU A 162 1.52 -4.41 23.26
C GLU A 162 3.03 -4.43 23.60
N TYR A 163 3.60 -3.29 23.99
CA TYR A 163 5.02 -3.19 24.34
C TYR A 163 5.38 -3.75 25.71
N GLN A 164 4.39 -3.97 26.58
CA GLN A 164 4.60 -4.66 27.86
C GLN A 164 4.63 -6.19 27.72
N LYS A 165 4.31 -6.77 26.55
CA LYS A 165 4.30 -8.22 26.37
C LYS A 165 5.69 -8.83 26.52
N PRO A 166 5.85 -9.93 27.28
CA PRO A 166 7.12 -10.61 27.42
C PRO A 166 7.52 -11.31 26.11
N VAL A 167 8.81 -11.27 25.80
CA VAL A 167 9.35 -11.77 24.52
C VAL A 167 10.63 -12.57 24.71
N SER A 168 10.81 -13.57 23.87
CA SER A 168 12.04 -14.35 23.78
C SER A 168 12.74 -14.06 22.45
N GLN A 169 14.04 -13.79 22.55
CA GLN A 169 14.97 -13.56 21.46
C GLN A 169 15.62 -14.87 21.04
N TYR A 170 15.66 -15.13 19.74
CA TYR A 170 16.31 -16.29 19.15
C TYR A 170 17.25 -15.86 18.03
N THR A 171 18.28 -16.66 17.81
CA THR A 171 19.04 -16.60 16.56
C THR A 171 18.10 -16.94 15.41
N VAL A 172 18.55 -16.58 14.23
CA VAL A 172 17.83 -16.83 12.98
C VAL A 172 17.89 -18.30 12.58
N GLN A 173 18.77 -19.09 13.19
CA GLN A 173 18.89 -20.55 13.07
C GLN A 173 17.95 -21.32 14.01
N GLY A 174 17.40 -20.67 15.04
CA GLY A 174 16.51 -21.31 15.99
C GLY A 174 17.02 -21.40 17.42
N ASP A 175 18.25 -20.97 17.69
CA ASP A 175 18.85 -21.08 19.02
C ASP A 175 18.31 -19.98 19.93
N TRP A 176 17.92 -20.36 21.15
CA TRP A 176 17.47 -19.40 22.15
C TRP A 176 18.64 -18.51 22.62
N VAL A 177 18.40 -17.20 22.73
CA VAL A 177 19.41 -16.22 23.17
C VAL A 177 19.08 -15.69 24.56
N LYS A 178 17.90 -15.07 24.73
CA LYS A 178 17.49 -14.42 25.98
C LYS A 178 15.98 -14.19 26.01
N THR A 179 15.40 -14.19 27.21
CA THR A 179 14.01 -13.76 27.44
C THR A 179 13.98 -12.42 28.16
N PHE A 180 13.08 -11.54 27.74
CA PHE A 180 12.81 -10.24 28.33
C PHE A 180 11.38 -10.20 28.86
N GLU A 181 11.19 -9.54 30.00
CA GLU A 181 9.88 -9.37 30.63
C GLU A 181 8.92 -8.52 29.78
N SER A 182 9.46 -7.68 28.89
CA SER A 182 8.68 -6.87 27.96
C SER A 182 9.46 -6.51 26.70
N ILE A 183 8.75 -6.10 25.64
CA ILE A 183 9.35 -5.48 24.45
C ILE A 183 10.12 -4.21 24.85
N TYR A 184 9.62 -3.43 25.82
CA TYR A 184 10.33 -2.26 26.35
C TYR A 184 11.68 -2.63 26.95
N ASN A 185 11.76 -3.70 27.74
CA ASN A 185 13.03 -4.14 28.33
C ASN A 185 14.00 -4.65 27.25
N ALA A 186 13.50 -5.33 26.22
CA ALA A 186 14.31 -5.73 25.07
C ALA A 186 14.85 -4.52 24.30
N ASP A 187 14.00 -3.51 24.04
CA ASP A 187 14.40 -2.28 23.36
C ASP A 187 15.40 -1.47 24.18
N LYS A 188 15.18 -1.30 25.48
CA LYS A 188 16.11 -0.61 26.38
C LYS A 188 17.49 -1.28 26.40
N ALA A 189 17.53 -2.61 26.31
CA ALA A 189 18.78 -3.36 26.31
C ALA A 189 19.52 -3.35 24.95
N LEU A 190 18.79 -3.28 23.83
CA LEU A 190 19.35 -3.52 22.49
C LEU A 190 19.23 -2.34 21.51
N GLY A 191 18.47 -1.30 21.85
CA GLY A 191 18.26 -0.10 21.02
C GLY A 191 17.57 -0.36 19.67
N LEU A 192 16.73 -1.39 19.57
CA LEU A 192 16.15 -1.86 18.30
C LEU A 192 14.89 -1.11 17.86
N GLY A 193 14.25 -0.40 18.78
CA GLY A 193 12.90 0.17 18.68
C GLY A 193 11.80 -0.86 18.93
N CYS A 194 10.94 -0.61 19.93
CA CYS A 194 9.80 -1.47 20.28
C CYS A 194 8.91 -1.86 19.07
N ARG A 195 8.72 -0.93 18.14
CA ARG A 195 7.93 -1.14 16.92
C ARG A 195 8.51 -2.22 16.01
N ASN A 196 9.84 -2.32 15.92
CA ASN A 196 10.50 -3.29 15.05
C ASN A 196 10.33 -4.71 15.60
N ILE A 197 10.51 -4.88 16.91
CA ILE A 197 10.25 -6.16 17.60
C ILE A 197 8.77 -6.56 17.41
N LEU A 198 7.85 -5.63 17.63
CA LEU A 198 6.41 -5.87 17.43
C LEU A 198 6.08 -6.27 15.98
N TYR A 199 6.76 -5.69 14.98
CA TYR A 199 6.57 -6.08 13.59
C TYR A 199 7.02 -7.50 13.28
N VAL A 200 8.06 -7.99 13.96
CA VAL A 200 8.47 -9.40 13.86
C VAL A 200 7.40 -10.30 14.46
N LEU A 201 6.90 -9.97 15.66
CA LEU A 201 5.80 -10.72 16.30
C LEU A 201 4.52 -10.77 15.44
N GLN A 202 4.23 -9.67 14.74
CA GLN A 202 3.08 -9.56 13.82
C GLN A 202 3.35 -10.15 12.43
N LYS A 203 4.51 -10.80 12.21
CA LYS A 203 4.95 -11.38 10.93
C LYS A 203 5.01 -10.36 9.77
N LYS A 204 5.15 -9.07 10.08
CA LYS A 204 5.35 -7.96 9.11
C LYS A 204 6.81 -7.76 8.75
N SER A 205 7.71 -8.07 9.68
CA SER A 205 9.15 -8.17 9.45
C SER A 205 9.62 -9.59 9.77
N PHE A 206 10.72 -10.01 9.18
CA PHE A 206 11.31 -11.31 9.49
C PHE A 206 12.30 -11.19 10.66
N THR A 207 13.06 -10.12 10.80
CA THR A 207 13.92 -9.91 11.98
C THR A 207 13.87 -8.48 12.50
N ALA A 208 14.35 -8.31 13.72
CA ALA A 208 14.66 -7.02 14.33
C ALA A 208 16.03 -7.16 15.01
N GLY A 209 16.96 -6.28 14.67
CA GLY A 209 18.35 -6.38 15.15
C GLY A 209 19.12 -7.62 14.69
N GLY A 210 18.66 -8.30 13.63
CA GLY A 210 19.24 -9.58 13.18
C GLY A 210 18.70 -10.82 13.88
N PHE A 211 17.79 -10.65 14.85
CA PHE A 211 17.21 -11.75 15.63
C PHE A 211 15.75 -12.03 15.29
N ARG A 212 15.32 -13.25 15.61
CA ARG A 212 13.91 -13.64 15.65
C ARG A 212 13.34 -13.38 17.03
N TRP A 213 12.07 -13.01 17.05
CA TRP A 213 11.36 -12.61 18.26
C TRP A 213 10.03 -13.33 18.31
N PHE A 214 9.74 -13.93 19.46
CA PHE A 214 8.49 -14.61 19.75
C PHE A 214 7.96 -14.18 21.10
N LEU A 215 6.66 -14.35 21.33
CA LEU A 215 6.10 -14.17 22.67
C LEU A 215 6.71 -15.22 23.60
N LYS A 216 6.94 -14.86 24.87
CA LYS A 216 7.54 -15.76 25.86
C LYS A 216 6.81 -17.11 25.94
N ASP A 217 5.48 -17.08 25.87
CA ASP A 217 4.62 -18.25 26.03
C ASP A 217 4.44 -19.06 24.73
N TYR A 218 5.15 -18.69 23.65
CA TYR A 218 5.08 -19.37 22.36
C TYR A 218 6.43 -20.06 22.05
N PRO A 219 6.52 -21.40 22.13
CA PRO A 219 7.70 -22.13 21.71
C PRO A 219 7.74 -22.20 20.17
N PRO A 220 8.70 -21.53 19.50
CA PRO A 220 8.73 -21.46 18.05
C PRO A 220 9.10 -22.80 17.41
N GLN A 221 8.47 -23.14 16.28
CA GLN A 221 8.76 -24.36 15.52
C GLN A 221 9.75 -24.08 14.39
N LYS A 222 10.33 -25.13 13.78
CA LYS A 222 11.32 -24.99 12.69
C LYS A 222 10.77 -24.12 11.54
N GLU A 223 9.48 -24.25 11.23
CA GLU A 223 8.81 -23.51 10.16
C GLU A 223 8.72 -22.00 10.45
N ASP A 224 8.75 -21.58 11.72
CA ASP A 224 8.74 -20.17 12.10
C ASP A 224 10.08 -19.47 11.82
N PHE A 225 11.15 -20.25 11.63
CA PHE A 225 12.46 -19.76 11.23
C PHE A 225 12.66 -19.80 9.72
N LEU A 226 11.68 -20.28 8.96
CA LEU A 226 11.70 -20.28 7.50
C LEU A 226 10.99 -19.03 6.96
N ARG A 227 11.69 -18.27 6.13
CA ARG A 227 11.08 -17.14 5.43
C ARG A 227 10.20 -17.67 4.29
N LYS A 228 8.90 -17.81 4.53
CA LYS A 228 7.93 -18.06 3.46
C LYS A 228 7.93 -16.89 2.49
N THR A 229 8.38 -17.12 1.26
CA THR A 229 8.21 -16.13 0.19
C THR A 229 6.72 -16.09 -0.18
N ALA A 230 6.13 -14.91 -0.42
CA ALA A 230 4.70 -14.80 -0.76
C ALA A 230 4.26 -15.72 -1.92
N ASN A 231 5.19 -16.13 -2.79
CA ASN A 231 4.97 -17.06 -3.90
C ASN A 231 4.89 -18.54 -3.47
N GLN A 232 5.53 -18.95 -2.36
CA GLN A 232 5.52 -20.34 -1.87
C GLN A 232 4.23 -20.71 -1.13
N ALA A 233 3.49 -19.73 -0.61
CA ALA A 233 2.23 -19.97 0.10
C ALA A 233 1.00 -20.06 -0.83
N LEU A 234 1.14 -19.72 -2.12
CA LEU A 234 0.02 -19.54 -3.05
C LEU A 234 0.09 -20.40 -4.33
N ASN A 235 1.20 -21.09 -4.62
CA ASN A 235 1.36 -21.90 -5.84
C ASN A 235 1.78 -23.35 -5.53
N PRO A 236 1.06 -24.37 -6.03
CA PRO A 236 1.46 -25.77 -5.94
C PRO A 236 2.67 -26.15 -6.83
N ASP A 237 3.05 -25.31 -7.80
CA ASP A 237 4.06 -25.66 -8.81
C ASP A 237 5.36 -24.85 -8.64
N PRO A 238 6.29 -25.27 -7.76
CA PRO A 238 7.55 -24.56 -7.53
C PRO A 238 8.50 -24.59 -8.74
N ILE A 239 8.20 -25.38 -9.78
CA ILE A 239 9.06 -25.58 -10.96
C ILE A 239 8.82 -24.50 -12.03
N LEU A 240 7.62 -23.93 -12.15
CA LEU A 240 7.27 -23.03 -13.26
C LEU A 240 7.12 -21.57 -12.82
N ASN A 241 7.83 -20.66 -13.49
CA ASN A 241 7.64 -19.21 -13.36
C ASN A 241 6.37 -18.73 -14.08
N HIS A 242 5.20 -18.94 -13.47
CA HIS A 242 3.90 -18.53 -14.05
C HIS A 242 3.79 -17.04 -14.37
N SER A 243 4.49 -16.17 -13.63
CA SER A 243 4.45 -14.72 -13.88
C SER A 243 5.09 -14.39 -15.22
N LEU A 244 6.26 -14.96 -15.49
CA LEU A 244 6.94 -14.78 -16.77
C LEU A 244 6.18 -15.47 -17.91
N TRP A 245 5.71 -16.71 -17.70
CA TRP A 245 4.90 -17.44 -18.69
C TRP A 245 3.66 -16.66 -19.14
N LYS A 246 2.93 -16.03 -18.20
CA LYS A 246 1.80 -15.15 -18.52
C LYS A 246 2.23 -13.92 -19.34
N LYS A 247 3.37 -13.30 -19.01
CA LYS A 247 3.89 -12.12 -19.73
C LYS A 247 4.39 -12.44 -21.14
N LEU A 248 4.85 -13.67 -21.37
CA LEU A 248 5.25 -14.16 -22.69
C LEU A 248 4.06 -14.55 -23.58
N GLY A 249 2.82 -14.34 -23.12
CA GLY A 249 1.62 -14.69 -23.89
C GLY A 249 1.15 -16.14 -23.72
N LYS A 250 1.59 -16.83 -22.66
CA LYS A 250 1.25 -18.23 -22.36
C LYS A 250 1.61 -19.19 -23.51
N PRO A 251 2.87 -19.23 -23.97
CA PRO A 251 3.28 -20.16 -25.01
C PRO A 251 3.00 -21.61 -24.59
N SER A 252 2.74 -22.47 -25.58
CA SER A 252 2.59 -23.91 -25.37
C SER A 252 3.94 -24.50 -24.96
N ILE A 253 4.04 -25.01 -23.74
CA ILE A 253 5.25 -25.61 -23.16
C ILE A 253 4.87 -26.80 -22.28
N ASP A 254 5.81 -27.72 -22.11
CA ASP A 254 5.75 -28.71 -21.04
C ASP A 254 5.92 -27.99 -19.68
N LYS A 255 4.94 -28.16 -18.78
CA LYS A 255 4.96 -27.52 -17.46
C LYS A 255 5.77 -28.29 -16.43
N ASP A 256 5.94 -29.60 -16.65
CA ASP A 256 6.72 -30.48 -15.79
C ASP A 256 8.22 -30.39 -16.11
N ASN A 257 8.54 -30.05 -17.37
CA ASN A 257 9.89 -29.73 -17.82
C ASN A 257 9.95 -28.41 -18.63
N PRO A 258 9.75 -27.25 -17.98
CA PRO A 258 9.68 -25.98 -18.68
C PRO A 258 11.06 -25.53 -19.21
N PRO A 259 11.08 -24.67 -20.25
CA PRO A 259 12.31 -24.06 -20.76
C PRO A 259 13.13 -23.39 -19.65
N ALA A 260 14.45 -23.33 -19.82
CA ALA A 260 15.38 -22.91 -18.77
C ALA A 260 14.99 -21.58 -18.11
N CYS A 261 14.61 -20.56 -18.89
CA CYS A 261 14.25 -19.25 -18.33
C CYS A 261 12.93 -19.24 -17.49
N LEU A 262 12.09 -20.27 -17.65
CA LEU A 262 10.86 -20.49 -16.91
C LEU A 262 11.01 -21.50 -15.78
N ASN A 263 12.10 -22.27 -15.76
CA ASN A 263 12.36 -23.36 -14.83
C ASN A 263 12.99 -22.86 -13.52
N LEU A 264 12.25 -22.98 -12.42
CA LEU A 264 12.62 -22.58 -11.07
C LEU A 264 13.16 -23.75 -10.20
N SER A 265 13.29 -24.96 -10.77
CA SER A 265 13.82 -26.13 -10.08
C SER A 265 15.30 -25.97 -9.74
N LEU A 266 15.69 -26.37 -8.53
CA LEU A 266 17.11 -26.44 -8.13
C LEU A 266 17.90 -27.55 -8.84
N LYS A 267 17.22 -28.52 -9.46
CA LYS A 267 17.87 -29.56 -10.26
C LYS A 267 18.54 -28.92 -11.48
N ASN A 268 19.76 -29.35 -11.77
CA ASN A 268 20.45 -28.93 -12.99
C ASN A 268 19.74 -29.51 -14.22
N LEU A 269 19.72 -28.73 -15.29
CA LEU A 269 19.30 -29.21 -16.61
C LEU A 269 20.43 -30.02 -17.26
N PRO A 270 20.14 -30.89 -18.24
CA PRO A 270 21.17 -31.62 -18.97
C PRO A 270 22.21 -30.66 -19.55
N GLU A 271 23.50 -30.95 -19.33
CA GLU A 271 24.64 -30.15 -19.82
C GLU A 271 24.59 -28.67 -19.40
N GLU A 272 24.11 -28.39 -18.19
CA GLU A 272 24.07 -27.02 -17.68
C GLU A 272 25.30 -26.68 -16.86
N HIS A 273 25.98 -25.60 -17.26
CA HIS A 273 27.20 -25.13 -16.62
C HIS A 273 27.01 -23.77 -15.95
N TRP A 274 27.48 -23.64 -14.71
CA TRP A 274 27.30 -22.44 -13.89
C TRP A 274 28.59 -21.63 -13.73
N LYS A 275 28.49 -20.30 -13.82
CA LYS A 275 29.57 -19.35 -13.52
C LYS A 275 29.12 -18.27 -12.53
N PRO A 276 30.02 -17.71 -11.70
CA PRO A 276 29.72 -16.56 -10.86
C PRO A 276 29.29 -15.35 -11.69
N ILE A 277 28.30 -14.59 -11.21
CA ILE A 277 27.90 -13.34 -11.88
C ILE A 277 28.92 -12.24 -11.52
N PRO A 278 29.49 -11.52 -12.52
CA PRO A 278 30.43 -10.44 -12.27
C PRO A 278 29.84 -9.34 -11.38
N GLY A 279 30.58 -8.95 -10.34
CA GLY A 279 30.14 -8.04 -9.30
C GLY A 279 29.15 -8.66 -8.30
N PHE A 280 28.80 -9.94 -8.41
CA PHE A 280 27.84 -10.63 -7.53
C PHE A 280 28.35 -12.02 -7.09
N GLU A 281 29.66 -12.24 -7.18
CA GLU A 281 30.32 -13.55 -7.16
C GLU A 281 30.00 -14.37 -5.91
N HIS A 282 29.86 -13.71 -4.76
CA HIS A 282 29.61 -14.38 -3.47
C HIS A 282 28.15 -14.77 -3.24
N ARG A 283 27.23 -14.44 -4.16
CA ARG A 283 25.80 -14.57 -3.89
C ARG A 283 24.98 -15.10 -5.05
N TYR A 284 25.42 -14.89 -6.29
CA TYR A 284 24.66 -15.29 -7.47
C TYR A 284 25.53 -15.94 -8.52
N MET A 285 24.98 -16.97 -9.15
CA MET A 285 25.55 -17.67 -10.30
C MET A 285 24.58 -17.57 -11.49
N ILE A 286 25.13 -17.61 -12.70
CA ILE A 286 24.38 -17.71 -13.95
C ILE A 286 24.75 -19.02 -14.65
N SER A 287 23.76 -19.71 -15.20
CA SER A 287 24.01 -20.85 -16.09
C SER A 287 24.14 -20.42 -17.55
N ASP A 288 24.83 -21.22 -18.35
CA ASP A 288 24.90 -21.10 -19.80
C ASP A 288 23.52 -21.15 -20.48
N LYS A 289 22.52 -21.75 -19.83
CA LYS A 289 21.10 -21.73 -20.23
C LYS A 289 20.33 -20.49 -19.76
N GLY A 290 21.00 -19.53 -19.12
CA GLY A 290 20.43 -18.25 -18.71
C GLY A 290 19.65 -18.27 -17.40
N ARG A 291 19.74 -19.36 -16.62
CA ARG A 291 19.14 -19.41 -15.28
C ARG A 291 20.02 -18.65 -14.30
N ILE A 292 19.38 -18.03 -13.29
CA ILE A 292 20.09 -17.32 -12.24
C ILE A 292 19.84 -18.02 -10.91
N LYS A 293 20.90 -18.44 -10.24
CA LYS A 293 20.85 -19.11 -8.95
C LYS A 293 21.34 -18.15 -7.88
N ARG A 294 20.56 -18.01 -6.80
CA ARG A 294 21.02 -17.40 -5.55
C ARG A 294 21.61 -18.49 -4.68
N LEU A 295 22.84 -18.31 -4.23
CA LEU A 295 23.49 -19.19 -3.26
C LEU A 295 22.86 -19.02 -1.89
N SER A 296 22.90 -20.09 -1.10
CA SER A 296 22.45 -20.03 0.29
C SER A 296 23.34 -19.09 1.10
N GLY A 297 22.76 -18.34 2.03
CA GLY A 297 23.54 -17.47 2.90
C GLY A 297 22.76 -16.34 3.56
N TRP A 298 23.46 -15.66 4.46
CA TRP A 298 22.95 -14.52 5.21
C TRP A 298 22.84 -13.28 4.34
N THR A 299 21.68 -12.61 4.39
CA THR A 299 21.52 -11.31 3.74
C THR A 299 22.18 -10.22 4.57
N SER A 300 23.01 -9.38 3.96
CA SER A 300 23.93 -8.54 4.72
C SER A 300 23.35 -7.29 5.39
N HIS A 301 22.11 -6.86 5.12
CA HIS A 301 21.58 -5.58 5.65
C HIS A 301 20.05 -5.60 5.73
N HIS A 302 19.47 -4.90 6.72
CA HIS A 302 18.03 -4.64 6.95
C HIS A 302 17.10 -5.87 6.77
N ASN A 303 16.50 -6.35 7.86
CA ASN A 303 15.66 -7.55 7.87
C ASN A 303 16.48 -8.81 7.49
N ILE A 304 17.62 -9.00 8.18
CA ILE A 304 18.58 -10.10 8.00
C ILE A 304 17.86 -11.45 8.10
N PHE A 305 18.12 -12.33 7.14
CA PHE A 305 17.60 -13.69 7.13
C PHE A 305 18.56 -14.62 6.38
N TYR A 306 18.45 -15.92 6.64
CA TYR A 306 19.10 -16.94 5.83
C TYR A 306 18.22 -17.19 4.61
N GLY A 307 18.73 -16.83 3.43
CA GLY A 307 18.10 -17.25 2.18
C GLY A 307 18.64 -18.62 1.81
N GLU A 308 17.77 -19.61 1.65
CA GLU A 308 18.16 -20.89 1.04
C GLU A 308 18.54 -20.69 -0.43
N GLU A 309 19.20 -21.70 -0.99
CA GLU A 309 19.49 -21.73 -2.42
C GLU A 309 18.17 -21.67 -3.21
N GLN A 310 18.16 -20.87 -4.28
CA GLN A 310 16.94 -20.71 -5.08
C GLN A 310 17.29 -20.30 -6.52
N ILE A 311 16.58 -20.87 -7.50
CA ILE A 311 16.55 -20.29 -8.85
C ILE A 311 15.65 -19.05 -8.85
N MET A 312 16.22 -17.93 -9.27
CA MET A 312 15.58 -16.63 -9.22
C MET A 312 14.63 -16.45 -10.41
N PRO A 313 13.38 -16.01 -10.17
CA PRO A 313 12.43 -15.78 -11.25
C PRO A 313 12.84 -14.59 -12.11
N LEU A 314 13.04 -14.85 -13.39
CA LEU A 314 13.31 -13.85 -14.42
C LEU A 314 12.05 -13.02 -14.74
N ASN A 315 12.26 -11.84 -15.31
CA ASN A 315 11.21 -10.94 -15.74
C ASN A 315 11.40 -10.52 -17.20
N LEU A 316 10.31 -10.06 -17.81
CA LEU A 316 10.27 -9.52 -19.17
C LEU A 316 10.10 -7.99 -19.14
N MET A 317 10.86 -7.28 -19.96
CA MET A 317 10.70 -5.84 -20.23
C MET A 317 10.69 -5.59 -21.75
N GLY A 318 10.14 -4.46 -22.18
CA GLY A 318 10.02 -4.10 -23.60
C GLY A 318 8.70 -4.51 -24.25
N LYS A 319 8.54 -4.21 -25.55
CA LYS A 319 7.37 -4.55 -26.38
C LYS A 319 7.80 -4.98 -27.79
N GLY A 320 7.10 -5.97 -28.36
CA GLY A 320 7.44 -6.52 -29.68
C GLY A 320 8.91 -6.97 -29.75
N ASP A 321 9.60 -6.58 -30.82
CA ASP A 321 10.99 -6.96 -31.11
C ASP A 321 12.05 -6.33 -30.18
N THR A 322 11.61 -5.53 -29.20
CA THR A 322 12.50 -4.94 -28.17
C THR A 322 12.36 -5.62 -26.82
N GLN A 323 11.67 -6.77 -26.77
CA GLN A 323 11.53 -7.54 -25.55
C GLN A 323 12.84 -8.20 -25.12
N TYR A 324 13.11 -8.18 -23.82
CA TYR A 324 14.27 -8.88 -23.26
C TYR A 324 14.01 -9.38 -21.84
N LEU A 325 14.69 -10.48 -21.53
CA LEU A 325 14.74 -11.05 -20.19
C LEU A 325 15.72 -10.29 -19.31
N TYR A 326 15.30 -10.03 -18.07
CA TYR A 326 16.13 -9.36 -17.09
C TYR A 326 15.87 -9.87 -15.67
N ILE A 327 16.83 -9.60 -14.80
CA ILE A 327 16.72 -9.79 -13.36
C ILE A 327 17.15 -8.52 -12.62
N ARG A 328 16.60 -8.30 -11.43
CA ARG A 328 17.09 -7.27 -10.50
C ARG A 328 17.78 -7.94 -9.33
N LEU A 329 19.08 -7.75 -9.20
CA LEU A 329 19.89 -8.26 -8.09
C LEU A 329 20.22 -7.13 -7.11
N ASN A 330 20.36 -7.49 -5.83
CA ASN A 330 20.71 -6.54 -4.77
C ASN A 330 22.16 -6.76 -4.34
N GLN A 331 22.96 -5.70 -4.33
CA GLN A 331 24.31 -5.69 -3.78
C GLN A 331 24.55 -4.36 -3.06
N LYS A 332 25.08 -4.42 -1.83
CA LYS A 332 25.50 -3.23 -1.04
C LYS A 332 24.49 -2.07 -1.13
N GLU A 333 23.23 -2.36 -0.81
CA GLU A 333 22.09 -1.42 -0.81
C GLU A 333 21.61 -0.90 -2.17
N LYS A 334 22.31 -1.20 -3.27
CA LYS A 334 21.89 -0.87 -4.62
C LYS A 334 21.18 -2.05 -5.28
N ARG A 335 20.06 -1.76 -5.93
CA ARG A 335 19.33 -2.71 -6.78
C ARG A 335 19.72 -2.48 -8.23
N THR A 336 20.43 -3.44 -8.82
CA THR A 336 20.93 -3.37 -10.19
C THR A 336 20.07 -4.23 -11.11
N LEU A 337 19.67 -3.68 -12.25
CA LEU A 337 18.99 -4.42 -13.32
C LEU A 337 20.04 -5.00 -14.26
N LEU A 338 19.98 -6.31 -14.50
CA LEU A 338 20.87 -7.02 -15.39
C LEU A 338 20.07 -7.71 -16.49
N MET A 339 20.46 -7.50 -17.74
CA MET A 339 19.87 -8.18 -18.90
C MET A 339 20.51 -9.55 -19.06
N ILE A 340 19.70 -10.59 -19.27
CA ILE A 340 20.18 -11.98 -19.32
C ILE A 340 21.08 -12.22 -20.52
N SER A 341 20.74 -11.68 -21.69
CA SER A 341 21.58 -11.78 -22.89
C SER A 341 22.98 -11.20 -22.70
N ARG A 342 23.10 -10.05 -22.00
CA ARG A 342 24.40 -9.44 -21.67
C ARG A 342 25.22 -10.32 -20.73
N LEU A 343 24.59 -10.85 -19.68
CA LEU A 343 25.27 -11.72 -18.73
C LEU A 343 25.75 -13.01 -19.41
N LEU A 344 24.91 -13.62 -20.23
CA LEU A 344 25.24 -14.82 -21.00
C LEU A 344 26.43 -14.58 -21.90
N TYR A 345 26.38 -13.53 -22.72
CA TYR A 345 27.48 -13.19 -23.61
C TYR A 345 28.78 -12.91 -22.84
N TYR A 346 28.71 -12.11 -21.77
CA TYR A 346 29.90 -11.81 -20.95
C TYR A 346 30.51 -13.07 -20.32
N CYS A 347 29.68 -13.97 -19.78
CA CYS A 347 30.15 -15.11 -19.01
C CYS A 347 30.60 -16.29 -19.90
N PHE A 348 30.01 -16.45 -21.08
CA PHE A 348 30.16 -17.66 -21.90
C PHE A 348 30.67 -17.41 -23.32
N ALA A 349 30.68 -16.16 -23.82
CA ALA A 349 31.21 -15.82 -25.15
C ALA A 349 32.46 -14.92 -25.05
N GLU A 350 32.29 -13.64 -24.78
CA GLU A 350 33.38 -12.65 -24.77
C GLU A 350 33.18 -11.59 -23.68
N LYS A 351 34.26 -11.23 -22.98
CA LYS A 351 34.24 -10.19 -21.95
C LYS A 351 34.20 -8.80 -22.59
N PHE A 352 33.33 -7.93 -22.07
CA PHE A 352 33.21 -6.54 -22.48
C PHE A 352 32.80 -5.65 -21.30
N ASP A 353 32.87 -4.33 -21.42
CA ASP A 353 32.42 -3.44 -20.33
C ASP A 353 30.90 -3.50 -20.17
N MET A 354 30.45 -4.15 -19.10
CA MET A 354 29.03 -4.28 -18.76
C MET A 354 28.35 -2.94 -18.45
N ASN A 355 29.11 -1.89 -18.10
CA ASN A 355 28.58 -0.55 -17.84
C ASN A 355 28.49 0.31 -19.10
N ASP A 356 29.14 -0.09 -20.20
CA ASP A 356 29.06 0.62 -21.47
C ASP A 356 27.67 0.43 -22.09
N LYS A 357 26.96 1.55 -22.23
CA LYS A 357 25.60 1.61 -22.79
C LYS A 357 25.60 1.72 -24.33
N THR A 358 26.76 2.00 -24.93
CA THR A 358 26.92 2.07 -26.39
C THR A 358 27.01 0.67 -27.00
N LEU A 359 27.42 -0.33 -26.21
CA LEU A 359 27.46 -1.73 -26.59
C LEU A 359 26.13 -2.42 -26.31
N VAL A 360 25.59 -3.13 -27.30
CA VAL A 360 24.36 -3.91 -27.19
C VAL A 360 24.57 -5.33 -27.70
N ILE A 361 23.82 -6.28 -27.16
CA ILE A 361 23.80 -7.65 -27.65
C ILE A 361 22.66 -7.75 -28.67
N ASP A 362 23.02 -8.00 -29.93
CA ASP A 362 22.05 -8.40 -30.94
C ASP A 362 21.71 -9.88 -30.72
N ASN A 363 20.42 -10.17 -30.63
CA ASN A 363 19.93 -11.51 -30.32
C ASN A 363 19.15 -12.03 -31.53
N HIS A 364 19.75 -12.99 -32.25
CA HIS A 364 19.14 -13.63 -33.42
C HIS A 364 18.36 -14.91 -33.07
N ASN A 365 18.12 -15.18 -31.78
CA ASN A 365 17.24 -16.26 -31.37
C ASN A 365 15.78 -15.93 -31.69
N GLU A 366 15.04 -16.90 -32.23
CA GLU A 366 13.61 -16.76 -32.54
C GLU A 366 12.76 -16.61 -31.28
N MET A 367 13.12 -17.35 -30.21
CA MET A 367 12.41 -17.35 -28.94
C MET A 367 13.29 -16.79 -27.83
N LEU A 368 12.76 -15.82 -27.07
CA LEU A 368 13.48 -15.23 -25.93
C LEU A 368 13.76 -16.22 -24.79
N TRP A 369 13.05 -17.34 -24.76
CA TRP A 369 13.17 -18.38 -23.73
C TRP A 369 14.03 -19.57 -24.14
N ASP A 370 14.54 -19.58 -25.37
CA ASP A 370 15.42 -20.61 -25.93
C ASP A 370 16.64 -19.92 -26.54
N ILE A 371 17.60 -19.57 -25.67
CA ILE A 371 18.76 -18.76 -26.05
C ILE A 371 19.90 -19.68 -26.45
N ASP A 372 20.20 -19.73 -27.74
CA ASP A 372 21.45 -20.23 -28.27
C ASP A 372 22.52 -19.12 -28.19
N LEU A 373 23.63 -19.42 -27.50
CA LEU A 373 24.76 -18.50 -27.32
C LEU A 373 25.42 -18.12 -28.65
N SER A 374 25.43 -19.02 -29.64
CA SER A 374 26.02 -18.77 -30.96
C SER A 374 25.28 -17.70 -31.77
N LYS A 375 24.01 -17.44 -31.39
CA LYS A 375 23.13 -16.44 -32.02
C LYS A 375 23.15 -15.09 -31.30
N LEU A 376 24.07 -14.90 -30.34
CA LEU A 376 24.30 -13.62 -29.67
C LEU A 376 25.55 -12.96 -30.25
N SER A 377 25.45 -11.68 -30.63
CA SER A 377 26.61 -10.91 -31.09
C SER A 377 26.70 -9.54 -30.41
N LEU A 378 27.93 -9.11 -30.10
CA LEU A 378 28.19 -7.78 -29.56
C LEU A 378 28.27 -6.78 -30.71
N CYS A 379 27.52 -5.69 -30.62
CA CYS A 379 27.58 -4.62 -31.61
C CYS A 379 27.38 -3.24 -30.98
N SER A 380 27.77 -2.19 -31.69
CA SER A 380 27.47 -0.81 -31.26
C SER A 380 26.00 -0.48 -31.52
N PHE A 381 25.40 0.30 -30.64
CA PHE A 381 24.00 0.73 -30.75
C PHE A 381 23.73 1.43 -32.09
N SER A 382 24.66 2.27 -32.56
CA SER A 382 24.56 2.93 -33.87
C SER A 382 24.51 1.92 -35.02
N SER A 383 25.33 0.87 -34.99
CA SER A 383 25.36 -0.16 -36.04
C SER A 383 24.07 -1.00 -36.08
N LEU A 384 23.46 -1.25 -34.92
CA LEU A 384 22.22 -2.03 -34.81
C LEU A 384 21.01 -1.23 -35.33
N VAL A 385 20.95 0.07 -35.02
CA VAL A 385 19.90 0.96 -35.51
C VAL A 385 19.97 1.10 -37.04
N ASN A 386 21.18 1.25 -37.60
CA ASN A 386 21.35 1.38 -39.04
C ASN A 386 20.93 0.09 -39.79
N ARG A 387 21.35 -1.09 -39.31
CA ARG A 387 20.93 -2.38 -39.88
C ARG A 387 19.42 -2.60 -39.83
N LYS A 388 18.74 -2.22 -38.73
CA LYS A 388 17.28 -2.32 -38.62
C LYS A 388 16.55 -1.36 -39.57
N LYS A 389 17.09 -0.17 -39.83
CA LYS A 389 16.54 0.78 -40.82
C LYS A 389 16.69 0.24 -42.24
N GLU A 390 17.85 -0.31 -42.59
CA GLU A 390 18.12 -0.92 -43.91
C GLU A 390 17.22 -2.12 -44.19
N HIS A 391 17.03 -3.01 -43.21
CA HIS A 391 16.09 -4.14 -43.35
C HIS A 391 14.65 -3.66 -43.57
N LYS A 392 14.19 -2.65 -42.81
CA LYS A 392 12.84 -2.09 -42.97
C LYS A 392 12.62 -1.44 -44.35
N ASN A 393 13.66 -0.79 -44.89
CA ASN A 393 13.62 -0.22 -46.23
C ASN A 393 13.61 -1.30 -47.31
N ARG A 394 14.44 -2.35 -47.19
CA ARG A 394 14.44 -3.50 -48.11
C ARG A 394 13.12 -4.27 -48.10
N SER A 395 12.51 -4.49 -46.94
CA SER A 395 11.20 -5.15 -46.83
C SER A 395 10.09 -4.31 -47.48
N LYS A 396 10.14 -2.98 -47.35
CA LYS A 396 9.22 -2.08 -48.08
C LYS A 396 9.42 -2.14 -49.59
N GLU A 397 10.66 -2.12 -50.07
CA GLU A 397 10.98 -2.23 -51.49
C GLU A 397 10.55 -3.59 -52.10
N MET A 398 10.69 -4.69 -51.36
CA MET A 398 10.21 -6.01 -51.80
C MET A 398 8.68 -6.12 -51.85
N LEU A 399 7.97 -5.42 -50.96
CA LEU A 399 6.49 -5.33 -51.01
C LEU A 399 6.01 -4.47 -52.18
N LEU A 400 6.72 -3.39 -52.50
CA LEU A 400 6.44 -2.53 -53.66
C LEU A 400 6.74 -3.20 -55.01
N LYS A 401 7.66 -4.16 -55.06
CA LYS A 401 7.99 -4.94 -56.28
C LYS A 401 7.08 -6.15 -56.53
N LYS A 402 6.20 -6.48 -55.57
CA LYS A 402 5.22 -7.59 -55.68
C LYS A 402 3.77 -7.10 -55.87
N GLY A 403 3.57 -5.79 -56.01
CA GLY A 403 2.27 -5.16 -56.25
C GLY A 403 2.03 -4.84 -57.71
#